data_AF-A0A8D8G0R5-F1
#
_entry.id   AF-A0A8D8G0R5-F1
#
_cell.length_a   1.000
_cell.length_b   1.000
_cell.length_c   1.000
_cell.angle_alpha   90.00
_cell.angle_beta   90.00
_cell.angle_gamma   90.00
#
_symmetry.space_group_name_H-M   'P 1'
#
loop_
_entity.id
_entity.type
_entity.pdbx_description
1 polymer ?
#
loop_
_entity_poly.entity_id
_entity_poly.type
_entity_poly.pdbx_seq_one_letter_code
_entity_poly.pdbx_strand_id
1 'polypeptide(L)'
;TEIQGHVYELYLRYIVIANKLEEIYDQIVQPQKRILIRKLLDNCLGRVLELKHDLVVIDMNEFSYNDAVVEKLGLTPLVMELNVPKYFRREKEEMLNERKKFMDDILRRIGALDEEVVEEEWSELDAIKIIQTHERARQGRLRAQFMKELKLLKEKGKPDSSRDKSTTGLNAAMKIQKVWRGYATRR
;
A
#
# COMPACT_ATOMS: atom_id res chain seq x y z
N THR A 1 -8.61 -54.80 11.72
CA THR A 1 -9.74 -53.99 11.23
C THR A 1 -10.44 -53.23 12.34
N GLU A 2 -10.79 -53.86 13.47
CA GLU A 2 -11.43 -53.15 14.60
C GLU A 2 -10.55 -52.08 15.26
N ILE A 3 -9.25 -52.37 15.47
CA ILE A 3 -8.30 -51.41 16.04
C ILE A 3 -8.19 -50.16 15.16
N GLN A 4 -8.02 -50.36 13.85
CA GLN A 4 -7.96 -49.28 12.86
C GLN A 4 -9.21 -48.40 12.93
N GLY A 5 -10.40 -49.00 12.94
CA GLY A 5 -11.65 -48.26 13.02
C GLY A 5 -11.80 -47.45 14.31
N HIS A 6 -11.34 -47.99 15.45
CA HIS A 6 -11.39 -47.27 16.72
C HIS A 6 -10.42 -46.07 16.74
N VAL A 7 -9.18 -46.25 16.27
CA VAL A 7 -8.19 -45.17 16.18
C VAL A 7 -8.67 -44.09 15.19
N TYR A 8 -9.26 -44.51 14.07
CA TYR A 8 -9.82 -43.59 13.08
C TYR A 8 -11.01 -42.79 13.63
N GLU A 9 -11.90 -43.44 14.39
CA GLU A 9 -13.02 -42.77 15.05
C GLU A 9 -12.53 -41.70 16.05
N LEU A 10 -11.52 -42.04 16.86
CA LEU A 10 -10.90 -41.07 17.78
C LEU A 10 -10.26 -39.92 17.01
N TYR A 11 -9.49 -40.23 15.95
CA TYR A 11 -8.82 -39.23 15.12
C TYR A 11 -9.81 -38.19 14.58
N LEU A 12 -10.91 -38.64 13.98
CA LEU A 12 -11.96 -37.75 13.47
C LEU A 12 -12.61 -36.92 14.58
N ARG A 13 -12.95 -37.54 15.72
CA ARG A 13 -13.53 -36.80 16.85
C ARG A 13 -12.58 -35.71 17.36
N TYR A 14 -11.28 -35.99 17.45
CA TYR A 14 -10.28 -35.01 17.87
C TYR A 14 -10.13 -33.88 16.85
N ILE A 15 -10.21 -34.14 15.55
CA ILE A 15 -10.26 -33.07 14.53
C ILE A 15 -11.46 -32.15 14.76
N VAL A 16 -12.66 -32.70 14.94
CA VAL A 16 -13.87 -31.90 15.18
C VAL A 16 -13.73 -31.04 16.43
N ILE A 17 -13.16 -31.60 17.50
CA ILE A 17 -12.91 -30.86 18.75
C ILE A 17 -11.86 -29.75 18.53
N ALA A 18 -10.76 -30.04 17.82
CA ALA A 18 -9.73 -29.06 17.51
C ALA A 18 -10.29 -27.88 16.72
N ASN A 19 -11.12 -28.15 15.70
CA ASN A 19 -11.76 -27.10 14.90
C ASN A 19 -12.70 -26.22 15.74
N LYS A 20 -13.49 -26.81 16.65
CA LYS A 20 -14.34 -26.04 17.58
C LYS A 20 -13.51 -25.21 18.57
N LEU A 21 -12.42 -25.77 19.09
CA LEU A 21 -11.53 -25.06 20.00
C LEU A 21 -10.82 -23.89 19.30
N GLU A 22 -10.48 -24.02 18.02
CA GLU A 22 -9.94 -22.92 17.20
C GLU A 22 -10.94 -21.77 17.06
N GLU A 23 -12.19 -22.10 16.73
CA GLU A 23 -13.27 -21.10 16.63
C GLU A 23 -13.47 -20.37 17.97
N ILE A 24 -13.54 -21.13 19.07
CA ILE A 24 -13.66 -20.55 20.42
C ILE A 24 -12.46 -19.67 20.76
N TYR A 25 -11.24 -20.09 20.40
CA TYR A 25 -10.02 -19.32 20.65
C TYR A 25 -10.00 -17.98 19.88
N ASP A 26 -10.56 -17.94 18.68
CA ASP A 26 -10.63 -16.72 17.87
C ASP A 26 -11.74 -15.78 18.35
N GLN A 27 -12.89 -16.32 18.76
CA GLN A 27 -14.05 -15.52 19.20
C GLN A 27 -13.97 -15.05 20.66
N ILE A 28 -13.07 -15.60 21.48
CA ILE A 28 -13.02 -15.25 22.91
C ILE A 28 -12.35 -13.89 23.16
N VAL A 29 -13.09 -12.99 23.81
CA VAL A 29 -12.62 -11.65 24.17
C VAL A 29 -11.77 -11.66 25.45
N GLN A 30 -12.02 -12.60 26.36
CA GLN A 30 -11.43 -12.64 27.70
C GLN A 30 -10.01 -13.25 27.69
N PRO A 31 -8.94 -12.50 28.03
CA PRO A 31 -7.56 -12.98 27.88
C PRO A 31 -7.20 -14.20 28.73
N GLN A 32 -7.70 -14.26 29.97
CA GLN A 32 -7.39 -15.37 30.89
C GLN A 32 -7.91 -16.71 30.37
N LYS A 33 -9.16 -16.74 29.89
CA LYS A 33 -9.75 -17.94 29.29
C LYS A 33 -9.09 -18.28 27.96
N ARG A 34 -8.67 -17.27 27.19
CA ARG A 34 -7.96 -17.47 25.92
C ARG A 34 -6.66 -18.25 26.09
N ILE A 35 -5.90 -17.98 27.16
CA ILE A 35 -4.67 -18.71 27.48
C ILE A 35 -4.97 -20.19 27.78
N LEU A 36 -6.04 -20.46 28.54
CA LEU A 36 -6.44 -21.83 28.86
C LEU A 36 -6.88 -22.59 27.60
N ILE A 37 -7.74 -21.99 26.79
CA ILE A 37 -8.25 -22.60 25.55
C ILE A 37 -7.11 -22.88 24.59
N ARG A 38 -6.13 -21.98 24.49
CA ARG A 38 -4.92 -22.23 23.71
C ARG A 38 -4.21 -23.51 24.12
N LYS A 39 -3.94 -23.68 25.42
CA LYS A 39 -3.28 -24.88 25.94
C LYS A 39 -4.09 -26.15 25.64
N LEU A 40 -5.41 -26.08 25.76
CA LEU A 40 -6.30 -27.19 25.42
C LEU A 40 -6.24 -27.52 23.92
N LEU A 41 -6.23 -26.50 23.07
CA LEU A 41 -6.11 -26.66 21.62
C LEU A 41 -4.74 -27.22 21.22
N ASP A 42 -3.64 -26.71 21.78
CA ASP A 42 -2.28 -27.22 21.52
C ASP A 42 -2.18 -28.71 21.91
N ASN A 43 -2.72 -29.10 23.07
CA ASN A 43 -2.77 -30.52 23.49
C ASN A 43 -3.66 -31.37 22.58
N CYS A 44 -4.81 -30.83 22.15
CA CYS A 44 -5.72 -31.51 21.23
C CYS A 44 -5.05 -31.77 19.87
N LEU A 45 -4.35 -30.78 19.33
CA LEU A 45 -3.57 -30.90 18.09
C LEU A 45 -2.44 -31.91 18.22
N GLY A 46 -1.73 -31.93 19.36
CA GLY A 46 -0.74 -32.97 19.66
C GLY A 46 -1.35 -34.37 19.57
N ARG A 47 -2.53 -34.55 20.18
CA ARG A 47 -3.25 -35.84 20.13
C ARG A 47 -3.71 -36.21 18.72
N VAL A 48 -4.14 -35.25 17.91
CA VAL A 48 -4.48 -35.48 16.49
C VAL A 48 -3.27 -36.02 15.72
N LEU A 49 -2.07 -35.46 15.96
CA LEU A 49 -0.85 -35.90 15.29
C LEU A 49 -0.41 -37.31 15.72
N GLU A 50 -0.52 -37.63 17.01
CA GLU A 50 -0.26 -38.98 17.53
C GLU A 50 -1.19 -40.01 16.88
N LEU A 51 -2.50 -39.75 16.90
CA LEU A 51 -3.49 -40.66 16.29
C LEU A 51 -3.28 -40.79 14.77
N LYS A 52 -2.89 -39.71 14.09
CA LYS A 52 -2.54 -39.79 12.67
C LYS A 52 -1.31 -40.67 12.46
N HIS A 53 -0.28 -40.55 13.29
CA HIS A 53 0.90 -41.39 13.22
C HIS A 53 0.54 -42.87 13.42
N ASP A 54 -0.26 -43.18 14.44
CA ASP A 54 -0.73 -44.55 14.70
C ASP A 54 -1.50 -45.11 13.49
N LEU A 55 -2.37 -44.31 12.88
CA LEU A 55 -3.11 -44.71 11.67
C LEU A 55 -2.17 -45.01 10.50
N VAL A 56 -1.15 -44.18 10.27
CA VAL A 56 -0.17 -44.40 9.21
C VAL A 56 0.60 -45.70 9.41
N VAL A 57 0.94 -46.02 10.66
CA VAL A 57 1.61 -47.28 11.03
C VAL A 57 0.69 -48.48 10.84
N ILE A 58 -0.59 -48.38 11.22
CA ILE A 58 -1.56 -49.47 11.07
C ILE A 58 -1.87 -49.74 9.59
N ASP A 59 -2.06 -48.70 8.80
CA ASP A 59 -2.45 -48.80 7.39
C ASP A 59 -1.24 -48.98 6.46
N MET A 60 -0.02 -48.76 6.98
CA MET A 60 1.23 -48.69 6.19
C MET A 60 1.12 -47.71 5.02
N ASN A 61 0.36 -46.63 5.21
CA ASN A 61 0.03 -45.65 4.19
C ASN A 61 -0.23 -44.28 4.83
N GLU A 62 0.11 -43.20 4.13
CA GLU A 62 -0.18 -41.83 4.60
C GLU A 62 -1.68 -41.54 4.60
N PHE A 63 -2.44 -42.22 3.75
CA PHE A 63 -3.88 -42.05 3.62
C PHE A 63 -4.63 -43.19 4.33
N SER A 64 -5.58 -42.79 5.17
CA SER A 64 -6.42 -43.69 5.96
C SER A 64 -7.88 -43.44 5.62
N TYR A 65 -8.61 -44.51 5.32
CA TYR A 65 -10.02 -44.45 4.90
C TYR A 65 -10.85 -45.42 5.73
N ASN A 66 -12.00 -44.94 6.23
CA ASN A 66 -12.97 -45.80 6.89
C ASN A 66 -14.38 -45.20 6.80
N ASP A 67 -15.07 -45.51 5.70
CA ASP A 67 -16.39 -44.94 5.39
C ASP A 67 -17.45 -45.32 6.44
N ALA A 68 -17.36 -46.52 7.01
CA ALA A 68 -18.28 -46.96 8.06
C ALA A 68 -18.19 -46.07 9.31
N VAL A 69 -16.98 -45.63 9.68
CA VAL A 69 -16.78 -44.69 10.79
C VAL A 69 -17.25 -43.28 10.42
N VAL A 70 -16.99 -42.82 9.20
CA VAL A 70 -17.46 -41.51 8.72
C VAL A 70 -18.99 -41.44 8.72
N GLU A 71 -19.65 -42.47 8.20
CA GLU A 71 -21.10 -42.60 8.18
C GLU A 71 -21.68 -42.64 9.60
N LYS A 72 -21.08 -43.45 10.49
CA LYS A 72 -21.45 -43.52 11.91
C LYS A 72 -21.40 -42.16 12.61
N LEU A 73 -20.40 -41.34 12.29
CA LEU A 73 -20.24 -40.01 12.88
C LEU A 73 -21.02 -38.91 12.15
N GLY A 74 -21.61 -39.21 10.99
CA GLY A 74 -22.37 -38.25 10.18
C GLY A 74 -21.53 -37.05 9.72
N LEU A 75 -20.24 -37.26 9.47
CA LEU A 75 -19.31 -36.17 9.14
C LEU A 75 -19.28 -35.88 7.65
N THR A 76 -19.14 -34.59 7.32
CA THR A 76 -18.89 -34.15 5.95
C THR A 76 -17.37 -33.99 5.72
N PRO A 77 -16.90 -34.08 4.47
CA PRO A 77 -15.47 -33.92 4.16
C PRO A 77 -14.86 -32.63 4.72
N LEU A 78 -15.60 -31.51 4.66
CA LEU A 78 -15.15 -30.22 5.17
C LEU A 78 -14.89 -30.24 6.69
N VAL A 79 -15.73 -30.95 7.45
CA VAL A 79 -15.58 -31.04 8.92
C VAL A 79 -14.42 -31.94 9.33
N MET A 80 -14.02 -32.86 8.43
CA MET A 80 -12.88 -33.76 8.61
C MET A 80 -11.53 -33.07 8.28
N GLU A 81 -11.54 -31.88 7.68
CA GLU A 81 -10.33 -31.09 7.48
C GLU A 81 -9.91 -30.38 8.76
N LEU A 82 -8.61 -30.42 9.07
CA LEU A 82 -8.05 -29.75 10.24
C LEU A 82 -7.83 -28.26 9.94
N ASN A 83 -8.47 -27.39 10.71
CA ASN A 83 -8.24 -25.96 10.64
C ASN A 83 -6.93 -25.59 11.34
N VAL A 84 -6.00 -24.99 10.60
CA VAL A 84 -4.74 -24.50 11.16
C VAL A 84 -5.01 -23.27 12.03
N PRO A 85 -4.68 -23.28 13.33
CA PRO A 85 -5.01 -22.16 14.19
C PRO A 85 -4.34 -20.85 13.77
N LYS A 86 -5.13 -19.77 13.74
CA LYS A 86 -4.67 -18.44 13.29
C LYS A 86 -3.52 -17.86 14.12
N TYR A 87 -3.43 -18.22 15.41
CA TYR A 87 -2.36 -17.68 16.27
C TYR A 87 -0.96 -18.16 15.85
N PHE A 88 -0.81 -19.30 15.19
CA PHE A 88 0.49 -19.73 14.65
C PHE A 88 1.05 -18.72 13.63
N ARG A 89 0.18 -18.07 12.85
CA ARG A 89 0.59 -16.99 11.96
C ARG A 89 0.89 -15.71 12.72
N ARG A 90 0.00 -15.30 13.64
CA ARG A 90 0.16 -14.07 14.44
C ARG A 90 1.47 -14.07 15.23
N GLU A 91 1.86 -15.20 15.82
CA GLU A 91 3.11 -15.30 16.58
C GLU A 91 4.37 -15.28 15.72
N LYS A 92 4.26 -15.70 14.46
CA LYS A 92 5.37 -15.72 13.52
C LYS A 92 5.35 -14.52 12.58
N GLU A 93 4.48 -13.54 12.82
CA GLU A 93 4.25 -12.43 11.90
C GLU A 93 5.51 -11.61 11.65
N GLU A 94 6.30 -11.35 12.70
CA GLU A 94 7.59 -10.65 12.58
C GLU A 94 8.57 -11.42 11.68
N MET A 95 8.80 -12.70 11.97
CA MET A 95 9.65 -13.58 11.14
C MET A 95 9.15 -13.67 9.69
N LEU A 96 7.84 -13.76 9.49
CA LEU A 96 7.24 -13.82 8.16
C LEU A 96 7.46 -12.52 7.40
N ASN A 97 7.34 -11.38 8.07
CA ASN A 97 7.61 -10.06 7.49
C ASN A 97 9.09 -9.89 7.14
N GLU A 98 10.01 -10.35 7.99
CA GLU A 98 11.44 -10.35 7.69
C GLU A 98 11.77 -11.19 6.46
N ARG A 99 11.23 -12.42 6.39
CA ARG A 99 11.39 -13.29 5.22
C ARG A 99 10.80 -12.66 3.96
N LYS A 100 9.65 -12.01 4.07
CA LYS A 100 9.02 -11.31 2.95
C LYS A 100 9.91 -10.17 2.45
N LYS A 101 10.42 -9.30 3.33
CA LYS A 101 11.38 -8.25 2.97
C LYS A 101 12.62 -8.82 2.29
N PHE A 102 13.17 -9.91 2.82
CA PHE A 102 14.33 -10.57 2.21
C PHE A 102 14.03 -11.12 0.81
N MET A 103 12.86 -11.72 0.60
CA MET A 103 12.42 -12.14 -0.72
C MET A 103 12.24 -10.95 -1.66
N ASP A 104 11.59 -9.88 -1.20
CA ASP A 104 11.39 -8.65 -1.98
C ASP A 104 12.74 -8.04 -2.40
N ASP A 105 13.74 -8.02 -1.50
CA ASP A 105 15.10 -7.56 -1.81
C ASP A 105 15.79 -8.43 -2.87
N ILE A 106 15.65 -9.75 -2.79
CA ILE A 106 16.18 -10.67 -3.82
C ILE A 106 15.49 -10.43 -5.16
N LEU A 107 14.17 -10.32 -5.17
CA LEU A 107 13.38 -10.11 -6.37
C LEU A 107 13.73 -8.77 -7.04
N ARG A 108 13.96 -7.71 -6.25
CA ARG A 108 14.49 -6.41 -6.74
C ARG A 108 15.87 -6.57 -7.37
N ARG A 109 16.79 -7.31 -6.73
CA ARG A 109 18.15 -7.53 -7.26
C ARG A 109 18.16 -8.30 -8.59
N ILE A 110 17.23 -9.23 -8.77
CA ILE A 110 17.13 -10.05 -9.98
C ILE A 110 16.31 -9.32 -11.08
N GLY A 111 15.72 -8.16 -10.78
CA GLY A 111 14.88 -7.41 -11.71
C GLY A 111 13.55 -8.11 -12.01
N ALA A 112 13.11 -9.00 -11.13
CA ALA A 112 11.87 -9.77 -11.25
C ALA A 112 10.72 -9.15 -10.43
N LEU A 113 11.00 -8.11 -9.64
CA LEU A 113 9.97 -7.30 -9.00
C LEU A 113 9.71 -6.09 -9.90
N ASP A 114 8.55 -6.05 -10.54
CA ASP A 114 8.04 -4.81 -11.13
C ASP A 114 7.81 -3.83 -9.98
N GLU A 115 8.66 -2.81 -9.86
CA GLU A 115 8.41 -1.74 -8.91
C GLU A 115 7.14 -1.02 -9.37
N GLU A 116 6.06 -1.13 -8.60
CA GLU A 116 4.92 -0.23 -8.75
C GLU A 116 5.49 1.18 -8.63
N VAL A 117 5.49 1.91 -9.75
CA VAL A 117 5.76 3.34 -9.75
C VAL A 117 4.65 3.94 -8.90
N VAL A 118 4.97 4.22 -7.64
CA VAL A 118 4.07 4.98 -6.78
C VAL A 118 3.92 6.33 -7.47
N GLU A 119 2.79 6.53 -8.15
CA GLU A 119 2.43 7.84 -8.66
C GLU A 119 2.49 8.78 -7.47
N GLU A 120 3.36 9.79 -7.52
CA GLU A 120 3.46 10.78 -6.46
C GLU A 120 2.07 11.41 -6.28
N GLU A 121 1.42 11.11 -5.17
CA GLU A 121 0.13 11.71 -4.84
C GLU A 121 0.34 13.22 -4.65
N TRP A 122 -0.26 14.00 -5.54
CA TRP A 122 -0.23 15.45 -5.43
C TRP A 122 -1.08 15.91 -4.25
N SER A 123 -0.49 16.66 -3.33
CA SER A 123 -1.27 17.39 -2.32
C SER A 123 -2.22 18.37 -3.02
N GLU A 124 -3.43 18.53 -2.48
CA GLU A 124 -4.41 19.52 -2.95
C GLU A 124 -3.79 20.93 -3.04
N LEU A 125 -2.91 21.27 -2.09
CA LEU A 125 -2.20 22.55 -2.08
C LEU A 125 -1.24 22.70 -3.27
N ASP A 126 -0.59 21.63 -3.70
CA ASP A 126 0.36 21.67 -4.81
C ASP A 126 -0.38 21.77 -6.15
N ALA A 127 -1.52 21.07 -6.28
CA ALA A 127 -2.42 21.25 -7.41
C ALA A 127 -2.93 22.70 -7.52
N ILE A 128 -3.37 23.30 -6.40
CA ILE A 128 -3.81 24.70 -6.37
C ILE A 128 -2.68 25.66 -6.77
N LYS A 129 -1.46 25.47 -6.26
CA LYS A 129 -0.31 26.32 -6.59
C LYS A 129 -0.01 26.33 -8.09
N ILE A 130 -0.06 25.18 -8.74
CA ILE A 130 0.16 25.08 -10.19
C ILE A 130 -0.90 25.86 -10.94
N ILE A 131 -2.18 25.61 -10.66
CA ILE A 131 -3.29 26.28 -11.35
C ILE A 131 -3.17 27.80 -11.20
N GLN A 132 -2.90 28.29 -9.99
CA GLN A 132 -2.75 29.72 -9.73
C GLN A 132 -1.53 30.32 -10.43
N THR A 133 -0.40 29.61 -10.48
CA THR A 133 0.83 30.09 -11.13
C THR A 133 0.60 30.23 -12.64
N HIS A 134 -0.04 29.23 -13.26
CA HIS A 134 -0.37 29.27 -14.68
C HIS A 134 -1.40 30.36 -15.01
N GLU A 135 -2.43 30.56 -14.19
CA GLU A 135 -3.41 31.64 -14.41
C GLU A 135 -2.79 33.03 -14.23
N ARG A 136 -1.96 33.25 -13.20
CA ARG A 136 -1.21 34.52 -13.06
C ARG A 136 -0.32 34.80 -14.27
N ALA A 137 0.39 33.78 -14.77
CA ALA A 137 1.22 33.91 -15.95
C ALA A 137 0.38 34.25 -17.20
N ARG A 138 -0.78 33.59 -17.38
CA ARG A 138 -1.71 33.88 -18.47
C ARG A 138 -2.23 35.31 -18.42
N GLN A 139 -2.68 35.77 -17.26
CA GLN A 139 -3.14 37.15 -17.07
C GLN A 139 -2.02 38.17 -17.30
N GLY A 140 -0.81 37.87 -16.86
CA GLY A 140 0.38 38.70 -17.13
C GLY A 140 0.62 38.87 -18.62
N ARG A 141 0.57 37.78 -19.40
CA ARG A 141 0.70 37.83 -20.87
C ARG A 141 -0.39 38.66 -21.52
N LEU A 142 -1.66 38.46 -21.11
CA LEU A 142 -2.80 39.19 -21.66
C LEU A 142 -2.70 40.71 -21.40
N ARG A 143 -2.35 41.10 -20.16
CA ARG A 143 -2.17 42.51 -19.78
C ARG A 143 -1.00 43.15 -20.52
N ALA A 144 0.12 42.43 -20.67
CA ALA A 144 1.28 42.92 -21.42
C ALA A 144 0.93 43.16 -22.90
N GLN A 145 0.17 42.25 -23.51
CA GLN A 145 -0.32 42.41 -24.88
C GLN A 145 -1.25 43.63 -25.00
N PHE A 146 -2.23 43.76 -24.11
CA PHE A 146 -3.15 44.90 -24.11
C PHE A 146 -2.43 46.25 -23.95
N MET A 147 -1.48 46.34 -23.01
CA MET A 147 -0.69 47.56 -22.81
C MET A 147 0.19 47.90 -24.03
N LYS A 148 0.70 46.89 -24.73
CA LYS A 148 1.45 47.06 -25.98
C LYS A 148 0.55 47.64 -27.08
N GLU A 149 -0.65 47.12 -27.25
CA GLU A 149 -1.64 47.62 -28.22
C GLU A 149 -2.07 49.06 -27.89
N LEU A 150 -2.34 49.36 -26.61
CA LEU A 150 -2.71 50.71 -26.15
C LEU A 150 -1.62 51.74 -26.45
N LYS A 151 -0.35 51.36 -26.26
CA LYS A 151 0.81 52.21 -26.58
C LYS A 151 0.91 52.47 -28.08
N LEU A 152 0.75 51.44 -28.90
CA LEU A 152 0.74 51.54 -30.37
C LEU A 152 -0.37 52.45 -30.90
N LEU A 153 -1.59 52.34 -30.34
CA LEU A 153 -2.71 53.22 -30.70
C LEU A 153 -2.45 54.68 -30.31
N LYS A 154 -1.89 54.93 -29.12
CA LYS A 154 -1.50 56.29 -28.70
C LYS A 154 -0.39 56.88 -29.57
N GLU A 155 0.55 56.06 -30.05
CA GLU A 155 1.61 56.51 -30.96
C GLU A 155 1.08 56.81 -32.37
N LYS A 156 0.11 56.02 -32.88
CA LYS A 156 -0.55 56.27 -34.18
C LYS A 156 -1.52 57.45 -34.17
N GLY A 157 -2.11 57.78 -33.02
CA GLY A 157 -3.06 58.89 -32.86
C GLY A 157 -2.41 60.27 -32.67
N LYS A 158 -1.07 60.37 -32.60
CA LYS A 158 -0.38 61.67 -32.57
C LYS A 158 -0.30 62.25 -33.99
N PRO A 159 -0.83 63.47 -34.24
CA PRO A 159 -0.61 64.15 -35.51
C PRO A 159 0.89 64.41 -35.72
N ASP A 160 1.35 64.29 -36.97
CA ASP A 160 2.77 64.40 -37.41
C ASP A 160 3.36 65.83 -37.25
N SER A 161 2.73 66.69 -36.45
CA SER A 161 3.11 68.09 -36.24
C SER A 161 4.08 68.31 -35.06
N SER A 162 4.62 67.24 -34.46
CA SER A 162 5.49 67.33 -33.27
C SER A 162 6.78 66.49 -33.40
N ARG A 163 7.27 66.28 -34.62
CA ARG A 163 8.68 65.89 -34.81
C ARG A 163 9.59 67.11 -34.66
N ASP A 164 9.51 67.73 -33.50
CA ASP A 164 10.41 68.82 -33.13
C ASP A 164 11.77 68.20 -32.79
N LYS A 165 12.67 68.17 -33.79
CA LYS A 165 14.03 67.59 -33.71
C LYS A 165 14.83 68.13 -32.51
N SER A 166 14.45 69.29 -31.97
CA SER A 166 15.00 69.91 -30.75
C SER A 166 14.87 69.01 -29.50
N THR A 167 13.75 68.30 -29.35
CA THR A 167 13.47 67.47 -28.15
C THR A 167 14.22 66.13 -28.14
N THR A 168 14.63 65.63 -29.31
CA THR A 168 15.28 64.31 -29.45
C THR A 168 16.69 64.31 -28.88
N GLY A 169 17.46 65.38 -29.10
CA GLY A 169 18.82 65.52 -28.56
C GLY A 169 18.83 65.65 -27.04
N LEU A 170 17.89 66.44 -26.49
CA LEU A 170 17.73 66.64 -25.05
C LEU A 170 17.31 65.34 -24.33
N ASN A 171 16.41 64.57 -24.95
CA ASN A 171 16.00 63.26 -24.43
C ASN A 171 17.12 62.21 -24.50
N ALA A 172 17.95 62.25 -25.55
CA ALA A 172 19.13 61.38 -25.65
C ALA A 172 20.16 61.73 -24.57
N ALA A 173 20.46 63.02 -24.39
CA ALA A 173 21.35 63.51 -23.34
C ALA A 173 20.87 63.11 -21.94
N MET A 174 19.58 63.26 -21.64
CA MET A 174 19.01 62.84 -20.35
C MET A 174 19.15 61.34 -20.09
N LYS A 175 18.97 60.49 -21.10
CA LYS A 175 19.14 59.03 -20.95
C LYS A 175 20.60 58.68 -20.65
N ILE A 176 21.55 59.28 -21.38
CA ILE A 176 22.99 59.07 -21.15
C ILE A 176 23.37 59.54 -19.74
N GLN A 177 22.94 60.73 -19.33
CA GLN A 177 23.19 61.28 -18.01
C GLN A 177 22.61 60.40 -16.89
N LYS A 178 21.40 59.88 -17.07
CA LYS A 178 20.76 58.99 -16.09
C LYS A 178 21.54 57.69 -15.90
N VAL A 179 21.99 57.07 -17.00
CA VAL A 179 22.79 55.84 -16.95
C VAL A 179 24.13 56.11 -16.27
N TRP A 180 24.82 57.19 -16.64
CA TRP A 180 26.10 57.55 -16.06
C TRP A 180 26.01 57.88 -14.57
N ARG A 181 25.02 58.69 -14.16
CA ARG A 181 24.77 58.98 -12.74
C ARG A 181 24.48 57.70 -11.96
N GLY A 182 23.63 56.82 -12.49
CA GLY A 182 23.32 55.54 -11.85
C GLY A 182 24.50 54.56 -11.77
N TYR A 183 25.49 54.68 -12.66
CA TYR A 183 26.75 53.94 -12.57
C TYR A 183 27.68 54.56 -11.52
N ALA A 184 27.83 55.88 -11.50
CA ALA A 184 28.65 56.60 -10.53
C ALA A 184 28.18 56.43 -9.08
N THR A 185 26.86 56.31 -8.83
CA THR A 185 26.31 56.04 -7.48
C THR A 185 26.47 54.58 -7.04
N ARG A 186 26.68 53.65 -7.98
CA ARG A 186 26.82 52.20 -7.71
C ARG A 186 28.28 51.73 -7.72
N ARG A 187 29.21 52.68 -7.83
CA ARG A 187 30.65 52.48 -7.69
C ARG A 187 31.10 53.07 -6.37
#